data_AF-A0A6B2UXW9-F1
#
_entry.id   AF-A0A6B2UXW9-F1
#
_cell.length_a   1.000
_cell.length_b   1.000
_cell.length_c   1.000
_cell.angle_alpha   90.00
_cell.angle_beta   90.00
_cell.angle_gamma   90.00
#
_symmetry.space_group_name_H-M   'P 1'
#
loop_
_entity.id
_entity.type
_entity.pdbx_description
1 polymer ?
#
loop_
_entity_poly.entity_id
_entity_poly.type
_entity_poly.pdbx_seq_one_letter_code
_entity_poly.pdbx_strand_id
1 'polypeptide(L)'
;MRVVSLVPSLTEAIAATLPGVLAGATDWCTHPADLDVVRIGGTKNPRTDRIAALAPDLVVANEEENRPADLDALRAAGIGVLVTEIRDVPRAFPELDRTLAACGARSRPRWLDEAAAAW
;
A
#
# COMPACT_ATOMS: atom_id res chain seq x y z
N MET A 1 -13.43 -1.14 -4.38
CA MET A 1 -12.00 -1.47 -4.53
C MET A 1 -11.51 -2.01 -3.21
N ARG A 2 -10.68 -3.05 -3.24
CA ARG A 2 -10.16 -3.76 -2.09
C ARG A 2 -8.65 -3.88 -2.20
N VAL A 3 -7.93 -3.30 -1.24
CA VAL A 3 -6.47 -3.12 -1.30
C VAL A 3 -5.79 -3.86 -0.15
N VAL A 4 -4.64 -4.48 -0.42
CA VAL A 4 -3.70 -4.92 0.62
C VAL A 4 -2.42 -4.10 0.51
N SER A 5 -1.92 -3.58 1.62
CA SER A 5 -0.66 -2.85 1.65
C SER A 5 0.43 -3.63 2.38
N LEU A 6 1.60 -3.76 1.75
CA LEU A 6 2.76 -4.45 2.30
C LEU A 6 3.78 -3.48 2.94
N VAL A 7 3.44 -2.20 3.07
CA VAL A 7 4.37 -1.12 3.46
C VAL A 7 3.68 -0.22 4.50
N PRO A 8 4.24 -0.03 5.71
CA PRO A 8 3.61 0.76 6.77
C PRO A 8 3.25 2.20 6.37
N SER A 9 4.18 2.94 5.77
CA SER A 9 3.95 4.33 5.37
C SER A 9 2.87 4.47 4.28
N LEU A 10 2.85 3.57 3.30
CA LEU A 10 1.81 3.55 2.27
C LEU A 10 0.45 3.14 2.85
N THR A 11 0.44 2.25 3.84
CA THR A 11 -0.79 1.89 4.57
C THR A 11 -1.41 3.11 5.23
N GLU A 12 -0.61 3.92 5.92
CA GLU A 12 -1.07 5.13 6.59
C GLU A 12 -1.62 6.16 5.59
N ALA A 13 -0.91 6.40 4.49
CA ALA A 13 -1.34 7.32 3.44
C ALA A 13 -2.67 6.89 2.78
N ILE A 14 -2.83 5.59 2.52
CA ILE A 14 -4.08 5.02 1.98
C ILE A 14 -5.20 5.16 3.01
N ALA A 15 -4.97 4.81 4.27
CA ALA A 15 -5.97 4.89 5.33
C ALA A 15 -6.47 6.33 5.54
N ALA A 16 -5.55 7.31 5.51
CA ALA A 16 -5.89 8.73 5.66
C ALA A 16 -6.68 9.30 4.47
N THR A 17 -6.54 8.71 3.28
CA THR A 17 -7.14 9.23 2.05
C THR A 17 -8.41 8.48 1.63
N LEU A 18 -8.44 7.17 1.87
CA LEU A 18 -9.43 6.23 1.35
C LEU A 18 -9.90 5.30 2.48
N PRO A 19 -10.65 5.82 3.48
CA PRO A 19 -11.13 5.01 4.58
C PRO A 19 -11.98 3.84 4.07
N GLY A 20 -11.70 2.63 4.56
CA GLY A 20 -12.43 1.41 4.23
C GLY A 20 -11.95 0.63 2.99
N VAL A 21 -10.95 1.11 2.23
CA VAL A 21 -10.43 0.35 1.07
C VAL A 21 -9.44 -0.75 1.45
N LEU A 22 -8.76 -0.61 2.58
CA LEU A 22 -7.76 -1.57 3.06
C LEU A 22 -8.45 -2.83 3.60
N ALA A 23 -8.06 -3.97 3.07
CA ALA A 23 -8.47 -5.30 3.48
C ALA A 23 -7.42 -6.01 4.34
N GLY A 24 -6.16 -5.65 4.14
CA GLY A 24 -5.05 -6.23 4.88
C GLY A 24 -3.84 -5.30 4.90
N ALA A 25 -3.09 -5.43 5.98
CA ALA A 25 -1.89 -4.66 6.24
C ALA A 25 -0.89 -5.52 7.02
N THR A 26 0.37 -5.11 7.00
CA THR A 26 1.43 -5.82 7.70
C THR A 26 1.25 -5.74 9.22
N ASP A 27 1.96 -6.62 9.94
CA ASP A 27 2.02 -6.64 11.40
C ASP A 27 2.66 -5.34 11.96
N TRP A 28 3.39 -4.59 11.13
CA TRP A 28 4.07 -3.35 11.50
C TRP A 28 3.21 -2.09 11.27
N CYS A 29 2.04 -2.23 10.65
CA CYS A 29 1.14 -1.10 10.41
C CYS A 29 0.37 -0.76 11.70
N THR A 30 0.97 0.09 12.53
CA THR A 30 0.41 0.57 13.80
C THR A 30 -0.42 1.85 13.66
N HIS A 31 -0.38 2.49 12.49
CA HIS A 31 -1.10 3.73 12.20
C HIS A 31 -2.08 3.55 11.02
N PRO A 32 -3.30 4.11 11.11
CA PRO A 32 -3.89 4.69 12.33
C PRO A 32 -4.12 3.60 13.40
N ALA A 33 -4.18 4.00 14.68
CA ALA A 33 -4.20 3.05 15.80
C ALA A 33 -5.47 2.17 15.82
N ASP A 34 -6.55 2.63 15.19
CA ASP A 34 -7.83 1.95 15.02
C ASP A 34 -7.93 1.19 13.69
N LEU A 35 -6.82 0.98 12.97
CA LEU A 35 -6.80 0.23 11.73
C LEU A 35 -7.17 -1.25 11.96
N ASP A 36 -8.44 -1.57 11.71
CA ASP A 36 -8.99 -2.93 11.84
C ASP A 36 -9.02 -3.65 10.48
N VAL A 37 -7.89 -4.26 10.11
CA VAL A 37 -7.73 -5.03 8.86
C VAL A 37 -6.97 -6.32 9.11
N VAL A 38 -7.08 -7.26 8.17
CA VAL A 38 -6.42 -8.57 8.29
C VAL A 38 -4.91 -8.42 8.29
N ARG A 39 -4.26 -9.04 9.29
CA ARG A 39 -2.81 -9.03 9.43
C ARG A 39 -2.15 -10.11 8.58
N ILE A 40 -1.25 -9.68 7.72
CA ILE A 40 -0.69 -10.49 6.62
C ILE A 40 0.80 -10.84 6.81
N GLY A 41 1.36 -10.67 8.01
CA GLY A 41 2.78 -10.91 8.26
C GLY A 41 3.61 -9.64 8.09
N GLY A 42 4.92 -9.81 7.95
CA GLY A 42 5.85 -8.70 7.76
C GLY A 42 6.07 -8.34 6.30
N THR A 43 6.87 -7.29 6.08
CA THR A 43 7.07 -6.68 4.75
C THR A 43 7.97 -7.54 3.85
N LYS A 44 8.87 -8.35 4.44
CA LYS A 44 9.75 -9.31 3.75
C LYS A 44 9.34 -10.77 3.92
N ASN A 45 8.18 -11.04 4.51
CA ASN A 45 7.62 -12.38 4.68
C ASN A 45 6.08 -12.33 4.73
N PRO A 46 5.43 -11.70 3.74
CA PRO A 46 3.98 -11.65 3.68
C PRO A 46 3.40 -13.05 3.47
N ARG A 47 2.26 -13.34 4.10
CA ARG A 47 1.49 -14.58 3.93
C ARG A 47 0.69 -14.48 2.63
N THR A 48 1.33 -14.79 1.50
CA THR A 48 0.75 -14.60 0.16
C THR A 48 -0.52 -15.42 -0.08
N ASP A 49 -0.63 -16.59 0.52
CA ASP A 49 -1.84 -17.42 0.57
C ASP A 49 -2.99 -16.70 1.28
N ARG A 50 -2.70 -16.09 2.44
CA ARG A 50 -3.68 -15.30 3.19
C ARG A 50 -4.10 -14.06 2.41
N ILE A 51 -3.15 -13.39 1.75
CA ILE A 51 -3.44 -12.23 0.90
C ILE A 51 -4.35 -12.63 -0.25
N ALA A 52 -4.06 -13.75 -0.94
CA ALA A 52 -4.91 -14.24 -2.03
C ALA A 52 -6.33 -14.60 -1.56
N ALA A 53 -6.46 -15.20 -0.37
CA ALA A 53 -7.77 -15.50 0.22
C ALA A 53 -8.60 -14.25 0.54
N LEU A 54 -7.97 -13.07 0.67
CA LEU A 54 -8.70 -11.81 0.81
C LEU A 54 -9.32 -11.33 -0.51
N ALA A 55 -8.95 -11.90 -1.66
CA ALA A 55 -9.37 -11.44 -2.98
C ALA A 55 -9.20 -9.91 -3.19
N PRO A 56 -7.99 -9.34 -2.97
CA PRO A 56 -7.75 -7.93 -3.23
C PRO A 56 -7.72 -7.64 -4.74
N ASP A 57 -8.20 -6.47 -5.12
CA ASP A 57 -8.05 -5.94 -6.48
C ASP A 57 -6.59 -5.51 -6.73
N LEU A 58 -5.92 -5.03 -5.67
CA LEU A 58 -4.56 -4.49 -5.73
C LEU A 58 -3.77 -4.79 -4.46
N VAL A 59 -2.51 -5.18 -4.63
CA VAL A 59 -1.48 -5.17 -3.59
C VAL A 59 -0.52 -4.02 -3.84
N VAL A 60 -0.29 -3.19 -2.83
CA VAL A 60 0.69 -2.10 -2.86
C VAL A 60 1.96 -2.56 -2.15
N ALA A 61 3.08 -2.41 -2.84
CA ALA A 61 4.40 -2.84 -2.43
C ALA A 61 5.46 -1.76 -2.73
N ASN A 62 6.62 -1.88 -2.11
CA ASN A 62 7.81 -1.07 -2.40
C ASN A 62 8.98 -1.98 -2.77
N GLU A 63 9.75 -1.56 -3.78
CA GLU A 63 10.86 -2.33 -4.32
C GLU A 63 11.96 -2.64 -3.28
N GLU A 64 12.31 -1.67 -2.44
CA GLU A 64 13.36 -1.85 -1.41
C GLU A 64 12.85 -2.70 -0.23
N GLU A 65 11.54 -2.69 0.00
CA GLU A 65 10.96 -3.31 1.18
C GLU A 65 10.54 -4.75 0.95
N ASN A 66 9.91 -5.06 -0.19
CA ASN A 66 9.25 -6.34 -0.45
C ASN A 66 10.08 -7.24 -1.39
N ARG A 67 10.08 -8.55 -1.16
CA ARG A 67 10.89 -9.48 -1.95
C ARG A 67 10.21 -9.80 -3.30
N PRO A 68 10.95 -9.84 -4.43
CA PRO A 68 10.39 -10.19 -5.74
C PRO A 68 9.62 -11.51 -5.76
N ALA A 69 10.13 -12.54 -5.09
CA ALA A 69 9.48 -13.86 -5.04
C ALA A 69 8.07 -13.83 -4.44
N ASP A 70 7.83 -12.98 -3.43
CA ASP A 70 6.50 -12.85 -2.83
C ASP A 70 5.54 -12.09 -3.76
N LEU A 71 6.05 -11.06 -4.44
CA LEU A 71 5.28 -10.28 -5.42
C LEU A 71 4.91 -11.13 -6.63
N ASP A 72 5.83 -11.97 -7.10
CA ASP A 72 5.60 -12.88 -8.22
C ASP A 72 4.57 -13.96 -7.86
N ALA A 73 4.57 -14.47 -6.61
CA ALA A 73 3.53 -15.37 -6.13
C ALA A 73 2.14 -14.71 -6.14
N LEU A 74 2.04 -13.43 -5.74
CA LEU A 74 0.79 -12.68 -5.78
C LEU A 74 0.32 -12.45 -7.23
N ARG A 75 1.23 -12.10 -8.14
CA ARG A 75 0.92 -11.98 -9.58
C ARG A 75 0.46 -13.30 -10.19
N ALA A 76 1.11 -14.40 -9.83
CA ALA A 76 0.72 -15.74 -10.29
C ALA A 76 -0.67 -16.16 -9.80
N ALA A 77 -1.12 -15.61 -8.65
CA ALA A 77 -2.49 -15.75 -8.17
C ALA A 77 -3.50 -14.83 -8.87
N GLY A 78 -3.09 -14.07 -9.90
CA GLY A 78 -3.95 -13.16 -10.67
C GLY A 78 -4.20 -11.81 -10.00
N ILE A 79 -3.44 -11.46 -8.95
CA ILE A 79 -3.64 -10.23 -8.19
C ILE A 79 -2.81 -9.10 -8.82
N GLY A 80 -3.42 -7.93 -8.97
CA GLY A 80 -2.70 -6.72 -9.38
C GLY A 80 -1.66 -6.34 -8.33
N VAL A 81 -0.42 -6.07 -8.74
CA VAL A 81 0.66 -5.63 -7.84
C VAL A 81 1.23 -4.31 -8.33
N LEU A 82 1.07 -3.26 -7.53
CA LEU A 82 1.73 -1.98 -7.72
C LEU A 82 3.00 -1.94 -6.87
N VAL A 83 4.15 -1.75 -7.52
CA VAL A 83 5.43 -1.57 -6.83
C VAL A 83 5.83 -0.10 -6.96
N THR A 84 6.07 0.54 -5.81
CA THR A 84 6.60 1.90 -5.75
C THR A 84 8.11 1.89 -5.77
N GLU A 85 8.70 2.89 -6.43
CA GLU A 85 10.15 3.10 -6.48
C GLU A 85 10.45 4.56 -6.12
N ILE A 86 11.01 4.80 -4.93
CA ILE A 86 11.21 6.14 -4.36
C ILE A 86 12.67 6.28 -3.96
N ARG A 87 13.37 7.25 -4.53
CA ARG A 87 14.81 7.47 -4.30
C ARG A 87 15.13 8.77 -3.57
N ASP A 88 14.20 9.71 -3.58
CA ASP A 88 14.32 11.02 -2.95
C ASP A 88 12.92 11.56 -2.57
N VAL A 89 12.90 12.57 -1.70
CA VAL A 89 11.65 13.13 -1.18
C VAL A 89 10.82 13.81 -2.28
N PRO A 90 11.39 14.63 -3.20
CA PRO A 90 10.61 15.21 -4.30
C PRO A 90 9.89 14.16 -5.16
N ARG A 91 10.50 12.99 -5.41
CA ARG A 91 9.87 11.87 -6.14
C ARG A 91 8.82 11.13 -5.32
N ALA A 92 8.85 11.20 -3.99
CA ALA A 92 7.84 10.55 -3.16
C ALA A 92 6.44 11.13 -3.40
N PHE A 93 6.31 12.44 -3.64
CA PHE A 93 5.02 13.10 -3.83
C PHE A 93 4.23 12.66 -5.08
N PRO A 94 4.81 12.61 -6.30
CA PRO A 94 4.11 12.07 -7.47
C PRO A 94 3.89 10.55 -7.36
N GLU A 95 4.80 9.81 -6.73
CA GLU A 95 4.62 8.36 -6.55
C GLU A 95 3.49 8.04 -5.56
N LEU A 96 3.34 8.85 -4.52
CA LEU A 96 2.24 8.73 -3.57
C LEU A 96 0.91 9.08 -4.22
N ASP A 97 0.87 10.09 -5.08
CA ASP A 97 -0.31 10.41 -5.89
C ASP A 97 -0.72 9.25 -6.80
N ARG A 98 0.25 8.69 -7.53
CA ARG A 98 0.04 7.51 -8.39
C ARG A 98 -0.52 6.34 -7.59
N THR A 99 0.02 6.11 -6.40
CA THR A 99 -0.42 5.04 -5.49
C THR A 99 -1.85 5.25 -5.02
N LEU A 100 -2.19 6.46 -4.58
CA LEU A 100 -3.54 6.80 -4.12
C LEU A 100 -4.57 6.73 -5.25
N ALA A 101 -4.23 7.24 -6.43
CA ALA A 101 -5.06 7.13 -7.62
C ALA A 101 -5.29 5.66 -8.01
N ALA A 102 -4.25 4.83 -7.98
CA ALA A 102 -4.36 3.38 -8.21
C ALA A 102 -5.24 2.69 -7.16
N CYS A 103 -5.30 3.20 -5.93
CA CYS A 103 -6.20 2.70 -4.87
C CYS A 103 -7.64 3.24 -4.98
N GLY A 104 -7.94 4.09 -5.96
CA GLY A 104 -9.28 4.60 -6.23
C GLY A 104 -9.55 6.03 -5.75
N ALA A 105 -8.52 6.80 -5.38
CA ALA A 105 -8.68 8.23 -5.11
C ALA A 105 -9.14 8.97 -6.37
N ARG A 106 -10.21 9.76 -6.24
CA ARG A 106 -10.78 10.55 -7.36
C ARG A 106 -10.00 11.82 -7.65
N SER A 107 -9.26 12.31 -6.66
CA SER A 107 -8.45 13.51 -6.73
C SER A 107 -7.29 13.39 -5.76
N ARG A 108 -6.21 14.11 -6.05
CA ARG A 108 -5.07 14.28 -5.15
C ARG A 108 -5.56 14.89 -3.82
N PRO A 109 -5.20 14.31 -2.66
CA PRO A 109 -5.69 14.82 -1.39
C PRO A 109 -4.91 16.06 -0.94
N ARG A 110 -5.62 16.99 -0.30
CA ARG A 110 -5.05 18.27 0.16
C ARG A 110 -3.83 18.11 1.08
N TRP A 111 -3.81 17.10 1.96
CA TRP A 111 -2.67 16.87 2.85
C TRP A 111 -1.38 16.60 2.08
N LEU A 112 -1.47 16.03 0.88
CA LEU A 112 -0.32 15.73 0.04
C LEU A 112 0.24 16.98 -0.63
N ASP A 113 -0.61 17.96 -0.96
CA ASP A 113 -0.18 19.28 -1.43
C ASP A 113 0.47 20.09 -0.32
N GLU A 114 -0.11 20.06 0.88
CA GLU A 114 0.46 20.72 2.07
C GLU A 114 1.81 20.13 2.44
N ALA A 115 1.96 18.79 2.37
CA ALA A 115 3.23 18.12 2.61
C ALA A 115 4.29 18.49 1.56
N ALA A 116 3.89 18.58 0.28
CA ALA A 116 4.79 18.95 -0.82
C ALA A 116 5.27 20.41 -0.72
N ALA A 117 4.43 21.32 -0.24
CA ALA A 117 4.78 22.73 -0.05
C ALA A 117 5.72 22.98 1.15
N ALA A 118 5.79 22.03 2.09
CA ALA A 118 6.59 22.15 3.30
C ALA A 118 8.02 21.62 3.17
N TRP A 119 8.36 21.00 2.03
CA TRP A 119 9.67 20.38 1.74
C TRP A 119 10.39 21.12 0.62
#